data_AF-A0A7W3WQ24-F1
#
_entry.id   AF-A0A7W3WQ24-F1
#
_cell.length_a   1.000
_cell.length_b   1.000
_cell.length_c   1.000
_cell.angle_alpha   90.00
_cell.angle_beta   90.00
_cell.angle_gamma   90.00
#
_symmetry.space_group_name_H-M   'P 1'
#
loop_
_entity.id
_entity.type
_entity.pdbx_description
1 polymer ?
#
loop_
_entity_poly.entity_id
_entity_poly.type
_entity_poly.pdbx_seq_one_letter_code
_entity_poly.pdbx_strand_id
1 'polypeptide(L)'
;PSPPPSPTSHRQPSALASPAPLRPRKPDADGAADHRHGPDDVWDRAVEAQTAAIRRGNHRALSMADLLIAATAERHGVTVLHYDEDYEQTATITGQPHLWVVPPGSAD
;
A
#
# COMPACT_ATOMS: atom_id res chain seq x y z
N PRO A 1 48.25 -5.98 -26.06
CA PRO A 1 47.00 -6.78 -25.93
C PRO A 1 46.54 -6.74 -24.47
N SER A 2 45.52 -5.95 -24.16
CA SER A 2 44.97 -5.81 -22.81
C SER A 2 44.04 -6.99 -22.48
N PRO A 3 43.99 -7.48 -21.23
CA PRO A 3 43.07 -8.55 -20.84
C PRO A 3 41.60 -8.05 -20.80
N PRO A 4 40.61 -8.94 -21.01
CA PRO A 4 39.20 -8.57 -20.91
C PRO A 4 38.78 -8.32 -19.44
N PRO A 5 37.77 -7.47 -19.19
CA PRO A 5 37.28 -7.22 -17.84
C PRO A 5 36.51 -8.43 -17.28
N SER A 6 36.70 -8.71 -15.99
CA SER A 6 35.99 -9.75 -15.23
C SER A 6 34.48 -9.48 -15.14
N PRO A 7 33.63 -10.52 -15.10
CA PRO A 7 32.19 -10.33 -14.99
C PRO A 7 31.79 -9.84 -13.60
N THR A 8 31.04 -8.74 -13.57
CA THR A 8 30.41 -8.17 -12.38
C THR A 8 29.40 -9.16 -11.81
N SER A 9 29.55 -9.54 -10.54
CA SER A 9 28.58 -10.36 -9.80
C SER A 9 27.24 -9.62 -9.68
N HIS A 10 26.32 -9.86 -10.62
CA HIS A 10 24.92 -9.52 -10.45
C HIS A 10 24.32 -10.44 -9.39
N ARG A 11 24.20 -9.91 -8.17
CA ARG A 11 23.45 -10.52 -7.08
C ARG A 11 21.99 -10.66 -7.53
N GLN A 12 21.54 -11.87 -7.81
CA GLN A 12 20.14 -12.15 -8.11
C GLN A 12 19.27 -11.75 -6.90
N PRO A 13 18.20 -10.94 -7.08
CA PRO A 13 17.17 -10.82 -6.06
C PRO A 13 16.41 -12.14 -5.99
N SER A 14 16.35 -12.72 -4.78
CA SER A 14 15.68 -13.99 -4.49
C SER A 14 14.23 -14.01 -4.99
N ALA A 15 13.84 -15.18 -5.49
CA ALA A 15 12.52 -15.52 -6.00
C ALA A 15 11.36 -14.87 -5.23
N LEU A 16 10.48 -14.22 -6.00
CA LEU A 16 9.15 -13.76 -5.61
C LEU A 16 8.41 -14.89 -4.88
N ALA A 17 8.21 -14.74 -3.57
CA ALA A 17 7.25 -15.55 -2.86
C ALA A 17 5.86 -15.24 -3.44
N SER A 18 5.26 -16.23 -4.12
CA SER A 18 3.87 -16.15 -4.58
C SER A 18 2.97 -15.82 -3.38
N PRO A 19 2.15 -14.75 -3.42
CA PRO A 19 1.23 -14.47 -2.34
C PRO A 19 0.16 -15.55 -2.32
N ALA A 20 -0.10 -16.12 -1.13
CA ALA A 20 -1.22 -17.04 -0.93
C ALA A 20 -2.53 -16.33 -1.34
N PRO A 21 -3.49 -17.04 -1.96
CA PRO A 21 -4.75 -16.42 -2.35
C PRO A 21 -5.47 -15.88 -1.11
N LEU A 22 -5.87 -14.61 -1.17
CA LEU A 22 -6.71 -13.99 -0.14
C LEU A 22 -7.93 -14.88 0.07
N ARG A 23 -8.06 -15.46 1.27
CA ARG A 23 -9.33 -16.05 1.69
C ARG A 23 -10.30 -14.90 1.95
N PRO A 24 -11.46 -14.83 1.26
CA PRO A 24 -12.49 -13.87 1.63
C PRO A 24 -12.94 -14.20 3.06
N ARG A 25 -12.77 -13.25 3.98
CA ARG A 25 -13.46 -13.32 5.27
C ARG A 25 -14.96 -13.17 5.00
N LYS A 26 -15.76 -14.01 5.65
CA LYS A 26 -17.22 -13.96 5.60
C LYS A 26 -17.65 -12.56 6.06
N PRO A 27 -18.55 -11.86 5.35
CA PRO A 27 -19.02 -10.56 5.78
C PRO A 27 -19.76 -10.73 7.11
N ASP A 28 -19.40 -9.90 8.08
CA ASP A 28 -20.15 -9.77 9.32
C ASP A 28 -21.54 -9.26 8.95
N ALA A 29 -22.54 -10.11 9.19
CA ALA A 29 -23.90 -9.85 8.81
C ALA A 29 -24.54 -8.96 9.87
N ASP A 30 -24.38 -7.65 9.73
CA ASP A 30 -25.26 -6.66 10.37
C ASP A 30 -25.60 -5.56 9.37
N GLY A 31 -26.77 -5.71 8.74
CA GLY A 31 -27.38 -4.73 7.87
C GLY A 31 -28.32 -3.82 8.66
N ALA A 32 -28.09 -2.51 8.57
CA ALA A 32 -29.14 -1.48 8.51
C ALA A 32 -28.49 -0.15 8.14
N ALA A 33 -29.05 0.53 7.16
CA ALA A 33 -28.58 1.81 6.66
C ALA A 33 -28.76 2.92 7.71
N ASP A 34 -27.67 3.27 8.37
CA ASP A 34 -27.44 4.57 9.01
C ASP A 34 -25.93 4.81 8.89
N HIS A 35 -25.49 5.50 7.84
CA HIS A 35 -24.07 5.83 7.63
C HIS A 35 -23.70 6.97 8.59
N ARG A 36 -23.82 6.69 9.90
CA ARG A 36 -23.42 7.57 10.98
C ARG A 36 -22.07 7.07 11.47
N HIS A 37 -21.07 7.96 11.36
CA HIS A 37 -19.69 7.80 11.83
C HIS A 37 -19.63 6.97 13.13
N GLY A 38 -19.10 5.75 13.01
CA GLY A 38 -18.58 5.00 14.15
C GLY A 38 -17.06 5.22 14.19
N PRO A 39 -16.40 5.08 15.35
CA PRO A 39 -14.96 5.30 15.50
C PRO A 39 -14.05 4.42 14.63
N ASP A 40 -14.62 3.51 13.83
CA ASP A 40 -13.95 2.57 12.93
C ASP A 40 -14.23 2.85 11.45
N ASP A 41 -14.65 4.08 11.10
CA ASP A 41 -14.93 4.42 9.72
C ASP A 41 -13.66 4.74 8.91
N VAL A 42 -13.69 4.36 7.65
CA VAL A 42 -12.55 4.50 6.72
C VAL A 42 -12.26 5.97 6.40
N TRP A 43 -13.27 6.84 6.48
CA TRP A 43 -13.14 8.27 6.16
C TRP A 43 -12.40 9.03 7.25
N ASP A 44 -12.78 8.85 8.51
CA ASP A 44 -12.11 9.38 9.68
C ASP A 44 -10.65 8.93 9.69
N ARG A 45 -10.40 7.64 9.46
CA ARG A 45 -9.04 7.10 9.37
C ARG A 45 -8.22 7.73 8.24
N ALA A 46 -8.84 7.97 7.08
CA ALA A 46 -8.19 8.63 5.94
C ALA A 46 -7.90 10.12 6.23
N VAL A 47 -8.81 10.82 6.92
CA VAL A 47 -8.61 12.22 7.35
C VAL A 47 -7.50 12.32 8.39
N GLU A 48 -7.42 11.37 9.33
CA GLU A 48 -6.31 11.27 10.28
C GLU A 48 -4.97 11.05 9.57
N ALA A 49 -4.94 10.12 8.61
CA ALA A 49 -3.76 9.87 7.79
C ALA A 49 -3.34 11.11 7.00
N GLN A 50 -4.31 11.82 6.40
CA GLN A 50 -4.05 13.06 5.66
C GLN A 50 -3.48 14.14 6.59
N THR A 51 -4.05 14.29 7.78
CA THR A 51 -3.57 15.23 8.80
C THR A 51 -2.14 14.89 9.21
N ALA A 52 -1.83 13.61 9.41
CA ALA A 52 -0.48 13.15 9.69
C ALA A 52 0.49 13.43 8.53
N ALA A 53 0.07 13.22 7.29
CA ALA A 53 0.85 13.52 6.08
C ALA A 53 1.19 15.01 5.98
N ILE A 54 0.18 15.87 6.20
CA ILE A 54 0.34 17.33 6.18
C ILE A 54 1.36 17.78 7.23
N ARG A 55 1.25 17.28 8.47
CA ARG A 55 2.20 17.61 9.54
C ARG A 55 3.63 17.17 9.23
N ARG A 56 3.81 16.13 8.42
CA ARG A 56 5.13 15.63 7.98
C ARG A 56 5.69 16.38 6.77
N GLY A 57 4.93 17.29 6.17
CA GLY A 57 5.33 18.02 4.96
C GLY A 57 5.01 17.28 3.66
N ASN A 58 4.35 16.11 3.71
CA ASN A 58 4.01 15.28 2.55
C ASN A 58 2.67 15.66 1.88
N HIS A 59 2.17 16.87 2.14
CA HIS A 59 0.84 17.34 1.72
C HIS A 59 0.63 17.41 0.21
N ARG A 60 1.68 17.31 -0.61
CA ARG A 60 1.57 17.31 -2.08
C ARG A 60 1.58 15.92 -2.71
N ALA A 61 1.89 14.86 -1.96
CA ALA A 61 2.09 13.53 -2.52
C ALA A 61 0.86 12.62 -2.37
N LEU A 62 0.04 12.78 -1.32
CA LEU A 62 -0.97 11.77 -1.01
C LEU A 62 -2.38 12.23 -1.38
N SER A 63 -2.95 11.61 -2.42
CA SER A 63 -4.36 11.80 -2.80
C SER A 63 -5.29 11.24 -1.71
N MET A 64 -6.45 11.88 -1.53
CA MET A 64 -7.51 11.35 -0.65
C MET A 64 -7.95 9.94 -1.11
N ALA A 65 -7.92 9.66 -2.41
CA ALA A 65 -8.26 8.34 -2.94
C ALA A 65 -7.31 7.25 -2.41
N ASP A 66 -6.00 7.50 -2.41
CA ASP A 66 -5.01 6.52 -1.94
C ASP A 66 -5.10 6.31 -0.43
N LEU A 67 -5.39 7.38 0.32
CA LEU A 67 -5.63 7.29 1.76
C LEU A 67 -6.86 6.44 2.10
N LEU A 68 -7.94 6.55 1.31
CA LEU A 68 -9.13 5.72 1.47
C LEU A 68 -8.85 4.26 1.13
N ILE A 69 -8.10 3.99 0.05
CA ILE A 69 -7.69 2.63 -0.33
C ILE A 69 -6.82 2.03 0.78
N ALA A 70 -5.85 2.78 1.28
CA ALA A 70 -4.97 2.37 2.36
C ALA A 70 -5.73 2.10 3.67
N ALA A 71 -6.61 3.01 4.10
CA ALA A 71 -7.43 2.85 5.29
C ALA A 71 -8.40 1.66 5.17
N THR A 72 -8.96 1.43 3.98
CA THR A 72 -9.78 0.25 3.70
C THR A 72 -8.95 -1.03 3.83
N ALA A 73 -7.74 -1.04 3.26
CA ALA A 73 -6.85 -2.19 3.32
C ALA A 73 -6.38 -2.50 4.75
N GLU A 74 -6.02 -1.46 5.51
CA GLU A 74 -5.70 -1.52 6.95
C GLU A 74 -6.84 -2.16 7.73
N ARG A 75 -8.07 -1.64 7.57
CA ARG A 75 -9.27 -2.12 8.26
C ARG A 75 -9.57 -3.58 7.99
N HIS A 76 -9.43 -4.01 6.73
CA HIS A 76 -9.73 -5.38 6.33
C HIS A 76 -8.54 -6.34 6.50
N GLY A 77 -7.36 -5.85 6.89
CA GLY A 77 -6.14 -6.64 7.03
C GLY A 77 -5.69 -7.25 5.69
N VAL A 78 -5.86 -6.52 4.60
CA VAL A 78 -5.51 -6.96 3.23
C VAL A 78 -4.33 -6.17 2.68
N THR A 79 -3.63 -6.73 1.70
CA THR A 79 -2.47 -6.09 1.06
C THR A 79 -2.93 -5.24 -0.11
N VAL A 80 -2.46 -3.99 -0.17
CA VAL A 80 -2.63 -3.14 -1.35
C VAL A 80 -1.64 -3.58 -2.42
N LEU A 81 -2.15 -4.01 -3.58
CA LEU A 81 -1.34 -4.28 -4.75
C LEU A 81 -1.31 -3.02 -5.63
N HIS A 82 -0.13 -2.46 -5.88
CA HIS A 82 0.02 -1.17 -6.56
C HIS A 82 1.17 -1.14 -7.57
N TYR A 83 1.17 -0.14 -8.44
CA TYR A 83 2.32 0.23 -9.27
C TYR A 83 2.50 1.75 -9.26
N ASP A 84 2.39 2.32 -8.06
CA ASP A 84 2.49 3.75 -7.81
C ASP A 84 3.32 3.97 -6.53
N GLU A 85 4.31 4.86 -6.58
CA GLU A 85 5.22 5.15 -5.47
C GLU A 85 4.53 5.82 -4.28
N ASP A 86 3.37 6.45 -4.49
CA ASP A 86 2.62 7.12 -3.42
C ASP A 86 2.14 6.13 -2.35
N TYR A 87 1.97 4.85 -2.69
CA TYR A 87 1.61 3.81 -1.71
C TYR A 87 2.73 3.44 -0.74
N GLU A 88 4.01 3.62 -1.14
CA GLU A 88 5.15 3.46 -0.22
C GLU A 88 5.07 4.52 0.88
N GLN A 89 4.89 5.79 0.47
CA GLN A 89 4.77 6.91 1.40
C GLN A 89 3.52 6.78 2.26
N THR A 90 2.40 6.41 1.66
CA THR A 90 1.14 6.19 2.36
C THR A 90 1.29 5.11 3.43
N ALA A 91 1.92 3.98 3.11
CA ALA A 91 2.15 2.89 4.06
C ALA A 91 2.99 3.29 5.27
N THR A 92 3.89 4.28 5.16
CA THR A 92 4.61 4.82 6.32
C THR A 92 3.71 5.56 7.33
N ILE A 93 2.52 5.97 6.90
CA ILE A 93 1.53 6.70 7.71
C ILE A 93 0.41 5.77 8.17
N THR A 94 -0.10 4.93 7.28
CA THR A 94 -1.26 4.06 7.56
C THR A 94 -0.87 2.67 8.06
N GLY A 95 0.34 2.19 7.78
CA GLY A 95 0.86 0.92 8.32
C GLY A 95 0.28 -0.35 7.70
N GLN A 96 -0.55 -0.22 6.67
CA GLN A 96 -1.10 -1.32 5.88
C GLN A 96 0.01 -2.02 5.07
N PRO A 97 -0.09 -3.35 4.88
CA PRO A 97 0.80 -4.05 3.97
C PRO A 97 0.54 -3.64 2.52
N HIS A 98 1.59 -3.49 1.74
CA HIS A 98 1.52 -3.19 0.31
C HIS A 98 2.54 -4.01 -0.49
N LEU A 99 2.29 -4.17 -1.78
CA LEU A 99 3.14 -4.91 -2.71
C LEU A 99 3.09 -4.30 -4.10
N TRP A 100 4.24 -4.22 -4.76
CA TRP A 100 4.34 -3.84 -6.17
C TRP A 100 3.80 -4.97 -7.08
N VAL A 101 2.97 -4.63 -8.07
CA VAL A 101 2.49 -5.59 -9.09
C VAL A 101 3.66 -6.25 -9.81
N VAL A 102 4.67 -5.44 -10.16
CA VAL A 102 5.95 -5.82 -10.74
C VAL A 102 7.04 -4.89 -10.18
N PRO A 103 8.33 -5.24 -10.23
CA PRO A 103 9.38 -4.36 -9.70
C PRO A 103 9.28 -2.91 -10.23
N PRO A 104 9.54 -1.88 -9.41
CA PRO A 104 9.46 -0.49 -9.85
C PRO A 104 10.39 -0.24 -11.05
N GLY A 105 9.89 0.49 -12.05
CA GLY A 105 10.62 0.79 -13.29
C GLY A 105 10.64 -0.35 -14.31
N SER A 106 9.81 -1.39 -14.15
CA SER A 106 9.70 -2.51 -15.10
C SER A 106 8.46 -2.47 -15.99
N ALA A 107 7.49 -1.61 -15.70
CA ALA A 107 6.31 -1.33 -16.51
C ALA A 107 6.20 0.17 -16.83
N ASP A 108 5.79 0.47 -18.07
CA ASP A 108 5.54 1.80 -18.65
C ASP A 108 4.05 2.13 -18.68
#